data_AF-A0AAU2U4W0-F1
#
_entry.id   AF-A0AAU2U4W0-F1
#
_cell.length_a   1.000
_cell.length_b   1.000
_cell.length_c   1.000
_cell.angle_alpha   90.00
_cell.angle_beta   90.00
_cell.angle_gamma   90.00
#
_symmetry.space_group_name_H-M   'P 1'
#
loop_
_entity.id
_entity.type
_entity.pdbx_description
1 polymer ?
#
loop_
_entity_poly.entity_id
_entity_poly.type
_entity_poly.pdbx_seq_one_letter_code
_entity_poly.pdbx_strand_id
1 'polypeptide(L)'
;MPDITMACSHAPESPLALLLRTAADVNGPSAIEQREDAETAAAYHAWAAYPRTIAQAVEPADWQGLSATDHGGRYFKPSAVAWLDGGLWLHHTLRITEHGAAADVLTLILPCSCGRYTDITVDSEGRLLELLAELTAAGGRSVHDETRGDCHCTSAVPQPDGLR
;
A
#
# COMPACT_ATOMS: atom_id res chain seq x y z
N MET A 1 -55.33 3.99 8.30
CA MET A 1 -53.98 3.74 7.75
C MET A 1 -53.57 2.35 8.19
N PRO A 2 -53.40 1.36 7.29
CA PRO A 2 -52.85 0.08 7.71
C PRO A 2 -51.33 0.13 7.66
N ASP A 3 -50.76 -0.32 8.77
CA ASP A 3 -49.35 -0.59 9.02
C ASP A 3 -48.95 -1.87 8.26
N ILE A 4 -47.98 -1.78 7.36
CA ILE A 4 -47.44 -2.94 6.62
C ILE A 4 -45.93 -2.92 6.81
N THR A 5 -45.48 -3.35 7.99
CA THR A 5 -44.16 -3.95 8.13
C THR A 5 -44.27 -5.42 7.69
N MET A 6 -44.43 -5.64 6.39
CA MET A 6 -44.27 -6.97 5.80
C MET A 6 -42.77 -7.24 5.71
N ALA A 7 -42.25 -7.96 6.70
CA ALA A 7 -40.93 -8.55 6.58
C ALA A 7 -40.97 -9.49 5.36
N CYS A 8 -40.32 -9.11 4.27
CA CYS A 8 -40.17 -9.96 3.10
C CYS A 8 -39.32 -11.18 3.48
N SER A 9 -39.97 -12.23 3.96
CA SER A 9 -39.34 -13.53 4.19
C SER A 9 -39.16 -14.21 2.84
N HIS A 10 -37.93 -14.24 2.33
CA HIS A 10 -37.58 -15.02 1.14
C HIS A 10 -37.80 -16.51 1.44
N ALA A 11 -38.26 -17.27 0.45
CA ALA A 11 -38.32 -18.73 0.59
C ALA A 11 -36.89 -19.28 0.86
N PRO A 12 -36.72 -20.20 1.82
CA PRO A 12 -35.39 -20.66 2.27
C PRO A 12 -34.55 -21.34 1.19
N GLU A 13 -35.20 -21.83 0.13
CA GLU A 13 -34.56 -22.45 -1.04
C GLU A 13 -34.59 -21.55 -2.30
N SER A 14 -34.96 -20.27 -2.15
CA SER A 14 -34.88 -19.33 -3.26
C SER A 14 -33.43 -19.02 -3.62
N PRO A 15 -33.13 -18.70 -4.89
CA PRO A 15 -31.80 -18.23 -5.29
C PRO A 15 -31.28 -17.08 -4.43
N LEU A 16 -32.14 -16.16 -3.97
CA LEU A 16 -31.77 -15.06 -3.09
C LEU A 16 -31.39 -15.52 -1.67
N ALA A 17 -32.11 -16.48 -1.09
CA ALA A 17 -31.75 -17.06 0.22
C ALA A 17 -30.41 -17.82 0.14
N LEU A 18 -30.13 -18.49 -0.97
CA LEU A 18 -28.84 -19.11 -1.23
C LEU A 18 -27.73 -18.05 -1.31
N LEU A 19 -27.91 -16.99 -2.12
CA LEU A 19 -26.94 -15.91 -2.25
C LEU A 19 -26.66 -15.19 -0.92
N LEU A 20 -27.68 -14.96 -0.09
CA LEU A 20 -27.51 -14.34 1.24
C LEU A 20 -26.77 -15.25 2.21
N ARG A 21 -27.01 -16.57 2.18
CA ARG A 21 -26.22 -17.54 2.96
C ARG A 21 -24.77 -17.58 2.49
N THR A 22 -24.55 -17.68 1.19
CA THR A 22 -23.20 -17.61 0.62
C THR A 22 -22.52 -16.29 0.99
N ALA A 23 -23.20 -15.15 0.92
CA ALA A 23 -22.63 -13.87 1.34
C ALA A 23 -22.31 -13.80 2.84
N ALA A 24 -23.07 -14.49 3.70
CA ALA A 24 -22.78 -14.62 5.12
C ALA A 24 -21.61 -15.58 5.41
N ASP A 25 -21.42 -16.59 4.55
CA ASP A 25 -20.36 -17.60 4.65
C ASP A 25 -19.05 -17.17 3.97
N VAL A 26 -19.10 -16.20 3.05
CA VAL A 26 -17.93 -15.57 2.44
C VAL A 26 -17.24 -14.72 3.51
N ASN A 27 -16.25 -15.34 4.16
CA ASN A 27 -15.22 -14.59 4.85
C ASN A 27 -14.42 -13.82 3.80
N GLY A 28 -14.09 -12.57 4.10
CA GLY A 28 -13.20 -11.77 3.23
C GLY A 28 -11.86 -12.46 3.00
N PRO A 29 -11.01 -11.89 2.12
CA PRO A 29 -9.72 -12.50 1.78
C PRO A 29 -8.91 -12.84 3.03
N SER A 30 -8.36 -14.04 3.08
CA SER A 30 -7.46 -14.48 4.13
C SER A 30 -6.19 -13.63 4.16
N ALA A 31 -5.45 -13.65 5.27
CA ALA A 31 -4.19 -12.91 5.36
C ALA A 31 -3.13 -13.38 4.35
N ILE A 32 -3.22 -14.62 3.85
CA ILE A 32 -2.34 -15.12 2.78
C ILE A 32 -2.75 -14.47 1.45
N GLU A 33 -4.02 -14.58 1.08
CA GLU A 33 -4.56 -13.97 -0.15
C GLU A 33 -4.30 -12.46 -0.18
N GLN A 34 -4.50 -11.75 0.94
CA GLN A 34 -4.22 -10.32 1.02
C GLN A 34 -2.75 -9.97 0.74
N ARG A 35 -1.80 -10.81 1.15
CA ARG A 35 -0.36 -10.59 0.90
C ARG A 35 -0.03 -10.83 -0.57
N GLU A 36 -0.48 -11.97 -1.11
CA GLU A 36 -0.25 -12.34 -2.51
C GLU A 36 -0.91 -11.33 -3.47
N ASP A 37 -2.11 -10.85 -3.15
CA ASP A 37 -2.80 -9.81 -3.91
C ASP A 37 -2.03 -8.48 -3.84
N ALA A 38 -1.49 -8.11 -2.68
CA ALA A 38 -0.72 -6.89 -2.52
C ALA A 38 0.62 -6.94 -3.29
N GLU A 39 1.33 -8.08 -3.25
CA GLU A 39 2.54 -8.32 -4.05
C GLU A 39 2.25 -8.17 -5.54
N THR A 40 1.21 -8.86 -6.00
CA THR A 40 0.79 -8.84 -7.40
C THR A 40 0.40 -7.44 -7.84
N ALA A 41 -0.38 -6.72 -7.04
CA ALA A 41 -0.78 -5.35 -7.32
C ALA A 41 0.42 -4.40 -7.39
N ALA A 42 1.37 -4.53 -6.47
CA ALA A 42 2.57 -3.70 -6.45
C ALA A 42 3.47 -3.95 -7.66
N ALA A 43 3.73 -5.22 -8.00
CA ALA A 43 4.51 -5.59 -9.18
C ALA A 43 3.84 -5.11 -10.47
N TYR A 44 2.52 -5.26 -10.58
CA TYR A 44 1.77 -4.76 -11.72
C TYR A 44 1.81 -3.24 -11.83
N HIS A 45 1.61 -2.52 -10.72
CA HIS A 45 1.68 -1.06 -10.70
C HIS A 45 3.08 -0.55 -11.07
N ALA A 46 4.14 -1.17 -10.55
CA ALA A 46 5.51 -0.87 -10.92
C ALA A 46 5.74 -1.05 -12.43
N TRP A 47 5.29 -2.17 -12.99
CA TRP A 47 5.38 -2.45 -14.43
C TRP A 47 4.59 -1.43 -15.28
N ALA A 48 3.37 -1.08 -14.87
CA ALA A 48 2.47 -0.23 -15.65
C ALA A 48 2.83 1.26 -15.57
N ALA A 49 3.13 1.79 -14.37
CA ALA A 49 3.37 3.21 -14.14
C ALA A 49 4.86 3.60 -14.21
N TYR A 50 5.77 2.65 -14.02
CA TYR A 50 7.23 2.89 -13.94
C TYR A 50 8.04 1.95 -14.85
N PRO A 51 7.66 1.79 -16.14
CA PRO A 51 8.20 0.75 -17.02
C PRO A 51 9.70 0.93 -17.35
N ARG A 52 10.23 2.15 -17.23
CA ARG A 52 11.63 2.46 -17.57
C ARG A 52 12.52 2.63 -16.34
N THR A 53 11.95 2.48 -15.15
CA THR A 53 12.64 2.72 -13.89
C THR A 53 12.46 1.51 -12.97
N ILE A 54 11.42 1.49 -12.15
CA ILE A 54 11.20 0.45 -11.14
C ILE A 54 11.07 -0.93 -11.79
N ALA A 55 10.31 -1.03 -12.88
CA ALA A 55 10.08 -2.32 -13.55
C ALA A 55 11.34 -2.96 -14.13
N GLN A 56 12.43 -2.20 -14.32
CA GLN A 56 13.72 -2.72 -14.78
C GLN A 56 14.63 -3.15 -13.63
N ALA A 57 14.42 -2.59 -12.44
CA ALA A 57 15.32 -2.75 -11.29
C ALA A 57 14.75 -3.65 -10.19
N VAL A 58 13.43 -3.82 -10.14
CA VAL A 58 12.72 -4.59 -9.11
C VAL A 58 11.89 -5.66 -9.81
N GLU A 59 12.22 -6.91 -9.57
CA GLU A 59 11.47 -8.05 -10.10
C GLU A 59 10.19 -8.28 -9.28
N PRO A 60 9.17 -8.96 -9.85
CA PRO A 60 7.97 -9.32 -9.10
C PRO A 60 8.27 -10.08 -7.79
N ALA A 61 9.34 -10.89 -7.77
CA ALA A 61 9.75 -11.66 -6.59
C ALA A 61 10.42 -10.84 -5.48
N ASP A 62 10.82 -9.60 -5.77
CA ASP A 62 11.42 -8.69 -4.77
C ASP A 62 10.36 -8.01 -3.90
N TRP A 63 9.09 -8.07 -4.32
CA TRP A 63 7.97 -7.55 -3.54
C TRP A 63 7.57 -8.53 -2.45
N GLN A 64 7.37 -8.00 -1.25
CA GLN A 64 6.87 -8.74 -0.10
C GLN A 64 5.55 -8.13 0.36
N GLY A 65 4.50 -8.94 0.41
CA GLY A 65 3.16 -8.57 0.81
C GLY A 65 2.98 -8.56 2.31
N LEU A 66 2.18 -7.60 2.76
CA LEU A 66 1.74 -7.42 4.14
C LEU A 66 0.21 -7.45 4.16
N SER A 67 -0.35 -8.29 5.03
CA SER A 67 -1.80 -8.36 5.21
C SER A 67 -2.29 -7.12 5.96
N ALA A 68 -3.59 -6.85 5.90
CA ALA A 68 -4.19 -5.86 6.76
C ALA A 68 -3.92 -6.17 8.24
N THR A 69 -3.64 -5.16 9.03
CA THR A 69 -3.44 -5.28 10.48
C THR A 69 -4.22 -4.20 11.22
N ASP A 70 -4.68 -4.53 12.43
CA ASP A 70 -5.17 -3.54 13.38
C ASP A 70 -4.13 -3.40 14.49
N HIS A 71 -3.57 -2.21 14.62
CA HIS A 71 -2.65 -1.88 15.69
C HIS A 71 -3.24 -0.80 16.58
N GLY A 72 -3.82 -1.20 17.70
CA GLY A 72 -4.34 -0.27 18.71
C GLY A 72 -5.52 0.59 18.23
N GLY A 73 -6.39 0.05 17.37
CA GLY A 73 -7.53 0.76 16.79
C GLY A 73 -7.18 1.53 15.51
N ARG A 74 -5.95 1.39 15.02
CA ARG A 74 -5.54 1.91 13.71
C ARG A 74 -5.46 0.75 12.72
N TYR A 75 -6.37 0.77 11.76
CA TYR A 75 -6.40 -0.19 10.67
C TYR A 75 -5.41 0.19 9.57
N PHE A 76 -4.49 -0.72 9.27
CA PHE A 76 -3.59 -0.69 8.14
C PHE A 76 -4.10 -1.61 7.05
N LYS A 77 -4.13 -1.10 5.82
CA LYS A 77 -4.55 -1.86 4.65
C LYS A 77 -3.46 -2.85 4.23
N PRO A 78 -3.81 -3.87 3.42
CA PRO A 78 -2.80 -4.65 2.73
C PRO A 78 -1.87 -3.73 1.94
N SER A 79 -0.59 -4.06 1.95
CA SER A 79 0.46 -3.31 1.28
C SER A 79 1.56 -4.26 0.84
N ALA A 80 2.47 -3.79 0.00
CA ALA A 80 3.68 -4.53 -0.33
C ALA A 80 4.90 -3.63 -0.25
N VAL A 81 6.06 -4.22 0.03
CA VAL A 81 7.32 -3.50 0.12
C VAL A 81 8.38 -4.18 -0.74
N ALA A 82 9.33 -3.40 -1.25
CA ALA A 82 10.52 -3.90 -1.92
C ALA A 82 11.76 -3.16 -1.40
N TRP A 83 12.83 -3.89 -1.08
CA TRP A 83 14.08 -3.31 -0.61
C TRP A 83 14.98 -2.94 -1.79
N LEU A 84 15.49 -1.71 -1.81
CA LEU A 84 16.35 -1.19 -2.89
C LEU A 84 17.83 -1.07 -2.50
N ASP A 85 18.23 -1.67 -1.39
CA ASP A 85 19.54 -1.47 -0.75
C ASP A 85 19.77 -0.02 -0.26
N GLY A 86 20.89 0.24 0.42
CA GLY A 86 21.25 1.56 0.95
C GLY A 86 20.30 2.10 2.03
N GLY A 87 19.43 1.24 2.57
CA GLY A 87 18.33 1.61 3.45
C GLY A 87 17.12 2.18 2.72
N LEU A 88 17.04 2.11 1.39
CA LEU A 88 15.88 2.55 0.62
C LEU A 88 14.86 1.42 0.48
N TRP A 89 13.59 1.78 0.55
CA TRP A 89 12.45 0.87 0.40
C TRP A 89 11.39 1.50 -0.49
N LEU A 90 10.72 0.68 -1.29
CA LEU A 90 9.44 1.00 -1.88
C LEU A 90 8.34 0.45 -0.98
N HIS A 91 7.26 1.22 -0.85
CA HIS A 91 6.03 0.80 -0.21
C HIS A 91 4.86 1.10 -1.13
N HIS A 92 4.10 0.06 -1.49
CA HIS A 92 2.90 0.15 -2.29
C HIS A 92 1.67 -0.11 -1.41
N THR A 93 0.61 0.69 -1.60
CA THR A 93 -0.68 0.43 -0.97
C THR A 93 -1.83 0.94 -1.83
N LEU A 94 -3.01 0.35 -1.66
CA LEU A 94 -4.25 0.80 -2.31
C LEU A 94 -4.97 1.84 -1.43
N ARG A 95 -4.99 3.10 -1.88
CA ARG A 95 -5.77 4.16 -1.24
C ARG A 95 -7.17 4.21 -1.83
N ILE A 96 -8.18 4.29 -0.97
CA ILE A 96 -9.56 4.56 -1.42
C ILE A 96 -9.71 6.08 -1.34
N THR A 97 -10.05 6.70 -2.46
CA THR A 97 -10.31 8.14 -2.55
C THR A 97 -11.70 8.46 -2.00
N GLU A 98 -11.97 9.74 -1.74
CA GLU A 98 -13.26 10.21 -1.21
C GLU A 98 -14.45 9.83 -2.11
N HIS A 99 -14.20 9.60 -3.41
CA HIS A 99 -15.19 9.19 -4.39
C HIS A 99 -15.33 7.67 -4.52
N GLY A 100 -14.70 6.89 -3.64
CA GLY A 100 -14.74 5.42 -3.64
C GLY A 100 -13.85 4.76 -4.69
N ALA A 101 -13.13 5.52 -5.52
CA ALA A 101 -12.17 4.95 -6.45
C ALA A 101 -10.91 4.49 -5.69
N ALA A 102 -10.47 3.26 -5.95
CA ALA A 102 -9.18 2.76 -5.49
C ALA A 102 -8.07 3.30 -6.40
N ALA A 103 -6.98 3.76 -5.81
CA ALA A 103 -5.80 4.24 -6.49
C ALA A 103 -4.56 3.61 -5.87
N ASP A 104 -3.68 3.10 -6.72
CA ASP A 104 -2.35 2.65 -6.33
C ASP A 104 -1.51 3.84 -5.86
N VAL A 105 -0.89 3.70 -4.71
CA VAL A 105 0.03 4.70 -4.15
C VAL A 105 1.36 4.03 -3.95
N LEU A 106 2.39 4.60 -4.57
CA LEU A 106 3.76 4.20 -4.36
C LEU A 106 4.46 5.26 -3.50
N THR A 107 5.18 4.81 -2.48
CA THR A 107 5.93 5.66 -1.58
C THR A 107 7.37 5.17 -1.52
N LEU A 108 8.32 6.07 -1.72
CA LEU A 108 9.74 5.82 -1.50
C LEU A 108 10.06 6.16 -0.05
N ILE A 109 10.62 5.21 0.70
CA ILE A 109 11.08 5.42 2.08
C ILE A 109 12.60 5.36 2.08
N LEU A 110 13.24 6.38 2.64
CA LEU A 110 14.66 6.59 2.46
C LEU A 110 15.30 7.30 3.66
N PRO A 111 16.62 7.12 3.86
CA PRO A 111 17.35 7.84 4.89
C PRO A 111 17.41 9.33 4.58
N CYS A 112 17.28 10.14 5.63
CA CYS A 112 17.46 11.59 5.62
C CYS A 112 18.86 11.94 6.12
N SER A 113 19.41 13.08 5.67
CA SER A 113 20.69 13.60 6.15
C SER A 113 20.70 13.89 7.67
N CYS A 114 19.52 14.06 8.30
CA CYS A 114 19.39 14.19 9.75
C CYS A 114 19.48 12.86 10.53
N GLY A 115 19.75 11.73 9.86
CA GLY A 115 19.90 10.41 10.50
C GLY A 115 18.59 9.68 10.81
N ARG A 116 17.45 10.17 10.31
CA ARG A 116 16.12 9.54 10.41
C ARG A 116 15.63 9.08 9.04
N TYR A 117 14.45 8.48 8.96
CA TYR A 117 13.80 8.13 7.70
C TYR A 117 12.77 9.18 7.31
N THR A 118 12.56 9.36 6.01
CA THR A 118 11.42 10.10 5.47
C THR A 118 10.77 9.26 4.39
N ASP A 119 9.49 9.50 4.17
CA ASP A 119 8.75 8.92 3.07
C ASP A 119 8.31 10.00 2.07
N ILE A 120 8.32 9.66 0.78
CA ILE A 120 7.92 10.55 -0.31
C ILE A 120 7.00 9.76 -1.24
N THR A 121 5.76 10.20 -1.38
CA THR A 121 4.85 9.63 -2.38
C THR A 121 5.36 9.95 -3.78
N VAL A 122 5.41 8.93 -4.62
CA VAL A 122 5.77 9.00 -6.03
C VAL A 122 4.50 8.85 -6.83
N ASP A 123 4.13 9.91 -7.54
CA ASP A 123 2.89 9.96 -8.33
C ASP A 123 3.13 9.66 -9.83
N SER A 124 4.38 9.63 -10.26
CA SER A 124 4.75 9.47 -11.67
C SER A 124 6.19 9.03 -11.92
N GLU A 125 6.38 8.34 -13.05
CA GLU A 125 7.56 8.34 -13.93
C GLU A 125 8.59 9.46 -13.67
N GLY A 126 8.17 10.67 -14.06
CA GLY A 126 9.01 11.86 -14.06
C GLY A 126 9.42 12.27 -12.66
N ARG A 127 8.48 12.24 -11.70
CA ARG A 127 8.79 12.62 -10.31
C ARG A 127 9.80 11.67 -9.68
N LEU A 128 9.74 10.38 -9.99
CA LEU A 128 10.74 9.42 -9.54
C LEU A 128 12.14 9.75 -10.06
N LEU A 129 12.26 10.09 -11.35
CA LEU A 129 13.56 10.43 -11.95
C LEU A 129 14.17 11.69 -11.34
N GLU A 130 13.35 12.71 -11.06
CA GLU A 130 13.79 13.90 -10.33
C GLU A 130 14.31 13.55 -8.94
N LEU A 131 13.56 12.75 -8.18
CA LEU A 131 13.96 12.29 -6.85
C LEU A 131 15.28 11.51 -6.90
N LEU A 132 15.45 10.59 -7.85
CA LEU A 132 16.69 9.83 -8.00
C LEU A 132 17.90 10.73 -8.33
N ALA A 133 17.70 11.79 -9.12
CA ALA A 133 18.75 12.76 -9.41
C ALA A 133 19.14 13.56 -8.16
N GLU A 134 18.16 14.00 -7.36
CA GLU A 134 18.37 14.67 -6.08
C GLU A 134 19.14 13.76 -5.11
N LEU A 135 18.73 12.49 -4.99
CA LEU A 135 19.38 11.51 -4.14
C LEU A 135 20.81 11.21 -4.56
N THR A 136 21.06 11.12 -5.87
CA THR A 136 22.42 10.93 -6.39
C THR A 136 23.32 12.08 -5.96
N ALA A 137 22.86 13.32 -6.08
CA ALA A 137 23.61 14.50 -5.64
C ALA A 137 23.85 14.53 -4.13
N ALA A 138 22.94 13.94 -3.34
CA ALA A 138 22.99 13.89 -1.89
C ALA A 138 23.57 12.58 -1.31
N GLY A 139 24.19 11.73 -2.13
CA GLY A 139 24.82 10.48 -1.68
C GLY A 139 23.82 9.43 -1.16
N GLY A 140 22.63 9.36 -1.76
CA GLY A 140 21.58 8.39 -1.44
C GLY A 140 20.68 8.79 -0.26
N ARG A 141 20.72 10.06 0.17
CA ARG A 141 19.93 10.57 1.31
C ARG A 141 19.06 11.73 0.90
N SER A 142 17.87 11.83 1.47
CA SER A 142 17.07 13.05 1.36
C SER A 142 17.77 14.21 2.07
N VAL A 143 17.80 15.38 1.42
CA VAL A 143 18.38 16.60 1.99
C VAL A 143 17.42 17.17 3.03
N HIS A 144 17.88 17.25 4.27
CA HIS A 144 17.17 17.94 5.34
C HIS A 144 17.24 19.46 5.16
N ASP A 145 16.08 20.11 4.99
CA ASP A 145 15.96 21.57 4.99
C ASP A 145 15.26 22.02 6.29
N GLU A 146 16.05 22.48 7.27
CA GLU A 146 15.54 22.99 8.56
C GLU A 146 14.74 24.29 8.41
N THR A 147 14.99 25.08 7.37
CA THR A 147 14.30 26.35 7.13
C THR A 147 12.86 26.19 6.69
N ARG A 148 12.49 25.02 6.14
CA ARG A 148 11.12 24.71 5.77
C ARG A 148 10.25 24.25 6.95
N GLY A 149 10.82 23.90 8.11
CA GLY A 149 10.05 23.44 9.28
C GLY A 149 9.29 22.11 9.10
N ASP A 150 9.32 21.52 7.91
CA ASP A 150 8.44 20.42 7.48
C ASP A 150 9.15 19.05 7.40
N CYS A 151 10.19 18.81 8.22
CA CYS A 151 10.78 17.46 8.29
C CYS A 151 9.85 16.53 9.06
N HIS A 152 9.07 15.75 8.31
CA HIS A 152 8.25 14.65 8.80
C HIS A 152 9.08 13.38 9.02
N CYS A 153 10.33 13.52 9.49
CA CYS A 153 11.27 12.41 9.54
C CYS A 153 11.05 11.54 10.80
N THR A 154 10.95 10.22 10.63
CA THR A 154 10.69 9.25 11.71
C THR A 154 11.95 8.52 12.13
N SER A 155 12.12 8.25 13.43
CA SER A 155 13.31 7.58 13.96
C SER A 155 13.38 6.08 13.65
N ALA A 156 12.28 5.48 13.21
CA ALA A 156 12.23 4.05 12.91
C ALA A 156 12.57 3.79 11.43
N VAL A 157 13.48 2.83 11.21
CA VAL A 157 13.50 2.07 9.95
C VAL A 157 12.13 1.42 9.83
N PRO A 158 11.42 1.49 8.69
CA PRO A 158 10.22 0.69 8.49
C PRO A 158 10.63 -0.78 8.63
N GLN A 159 10.25 -1.41 9.74
CA GLN A 159 10.34 -2.85 9.82
C GLN A 159 9.08 -3.40 9.16
N PRO A 160 9.19 -4.18 8.07
CA PRO A 160 8.08 -5.02 7.68
C PRO A 160 7.83 -5.99 8.83
N ASP A 161 6.70 -5.83 9.53
CA ASP A 161 6.27 -6.76 10.55
C ASP A 161 6.09 -8.14 9.89
N GLY A 162 7.02 -9.07 10.18
CA GLY A 162 7.01 -10.41 9.58
C GLY A 162 8.36 -11.13 9.49
N LEU A 163 9.48 -10.46 9.78
CA LEU A 163 10.79 -11.12 9.85
C LEU A 163 11.00 -11.78 11.22
N ARG A 164 10.57 -13.03 11.35
CA ARG A 164 11.13 -14.01 12.30
C ARG A 164 11.58 -15.25 11.56
#